data_AF-A0ABD5VUM8-F1
#
_entry.id   AF-A0ABD5VUM8-F1
#
_cell.length_a   1.000
_cell.length_b   1.000
_cell.length_c   1.000
_cell.angle_alpha   90.00
_cell.angle_beta   90.00
_cell.angle_gamma   90.00
#
_symmetry.space_group_name_H-M   'P 1'
#
loop_
_entity.id
_entity.type
_entity.pdbx_description
1 polymer ?
#
loop_
_entity_poly.entity_id
_entity_poly.type
_entity_poly.pdbx_seq_one_letter_code
_entity_poly.pdbx_strand_id
1 'polypeptide(L)'
;MLSEALNYPAEGDDAITKILIGSFLVLLSPLLVPAVLAYGYGMRILREAAGGDVEEPPMFENWMELFVDGLKAFVVFIAYQIIPAVIAAVLVGERWSPS
;
A
#
# COMPACT_ATOMS: atom_id res chain seq x y z
N MET A 1 2.99 -28.10 -25.67
CA MET A 1 1.92 -27.75 -24.71
C MET A 1 2.44 -27.20 -23.38
N LEU A 2 2.99 -27.99 -22.44
CA LEU A 2 3.48 -27.45 -21.16
C LEU A 2 4.75 -26.58 -21.33
N SER A 3 5.66 -27.04 -22.17
CA SER A 3 6.87 -26.29 -22.57
C SER A 3 6.55 -25.01 -23.34
N GLU A 4 5.56 -25.04 -24.24
CA GLU A 4 4.99 -23.82 -24.85
C GLU A 4 4.38 -22.90 -23.80
N ALA A 5 3.59 -23.41 -22.86
CA ALA A 5 2.97 -22.60 -21.81
C ALA A 5 4.00 -21.94 -20.87
N LEU A 6 5.16 -22.58 -20.67
CA LEU A 6 6.26 -22.03 -19.88
C LEU A 6 7.14 -21.05 -20.66
N ASN A 7 7.25 -21.21 -21.98
CA ASN A 7 7.98 -20.27 -22.85
C ASN A 7 7.11 -19.09 -23.30
N TYR A 8 5.79 -19.21 -23.24
CA TYR A 8 4.85 -18.16 -23.62
C TYR A 8 5.06 -16.81 -22.90
N PRO A 9 5.38 -16.74 -21.59
CA PRO A 9 5.72 -15.48 -20.92
C PRO A 9 7.08 -14.90 -21.35
N ALA A 10 7.96 -15.74 -21.91
CA ALA A 10 9.30 -15.39 -22.36
C ALA A 10 9.36 -15.03 -23.85
N GLU A 11 8.27 -15.23 -24.59
CA GLU A 11 8.14 -14.91 -26.01
C GLU A 11 7.56 -13.49 -26.19
N GLY A 12 8.32 -12.63 -26.89
CA GLY A 12 7.91 -11.28 -27.28
C GLY A 12 8.77 -10.16 -26.69
N ASP A 13 8.69 -8.99 -27.31
CA ASP A 13 9.26 -7.77 -26.76
C ASP A 13 8.63 -7.53 -25.36
N ASP A 14 9.46 -7.15 -24.39
CA ASP A 14 9.13 -6.99 -22.95
C ASP A 14 9.02 -8.25 -22.07
N ALA A 15 9.36 -9.44 -22.57
CA ALA A 15 9.38 -10.67 -21.77
C ALA A 15 10.11 -10.53 -20.42
N ILE A 16 11.31 -9.95 -20.44
CA ILE A 16 12.13 -9.73 -19.24
C ILE A 16 11.40 -8.81 -18.23
N THR A 17 10.82 -7.71 -18.72
CA THR A 17 10.08 -6.76 -17.89
C THR A 17 8.88 -7.42 -17.20
N LYS A 18 8.10 -8.22 -17.93
CA LYS A 18 6.94 -8.95 -17.39
C LYS A 18 7.35 -9.93 -16.30
N ILE A 19 8.41 -10.71 -16.54
CA ILE A 19 8.94 -11.67 -15.57
C ILE A 19 9.45 -10.96 -14.32
N LEU A 20 10.15 -9.84 -14.46
CA LEU A 20 10.66 -9.07 -13.33
C LEU A 20 9.52 -8.50 -12.47
N ILE A 21 8.52 -7.88 -13.10
CA ILE A 21 7.35 -7.35 -12.38
C ILE A 21 6.61 -8.47 -11.67
N GLY A 22 6.29 -9.57 -12.38
CA GLY A 22 5.57 -10.70 -11.80
C GLY A 22 6.32 -11.34 -10.63
N SER A 23 7.63 -11.56 -10.78
CA SER A 23 8.48 -12.11 -9.72
C SER A 23 8.52 -11.18 -8.52
N PHE A 24 8.69 -9.87 -8.73
CA PHE A 24 8.71 -8.88 -7.65
C PHE A 24 7.40 -8.83 -6.88
N LEU A 25 6.26 -8.84 -7.58
CA LEU A 25 4.93 -8.88 -6.95
C LEU A 25 4.74 -10.14 -6.11
N VAL A 26 5.12 -11.31 -6.62
CA VAL A 26 5.05 -12.57 -5.87
C VAL A 26 5.96 -12.53 -4.65
N LEU A 27 7.20 -12.05 -4.80
CA LEU A 27 8.18 -11.92 -3.71
C LEU A 27 7.68 -10.99 -2.60
N LEU A 28 7.05 -9.87 -2.95
CA LEU A 28 6.55 -8.89 -1.99
C LEU A 28 5.17 -9.23 -1.41
N SER A 29 4.37 -10.08 -2.06
CA SER A 29 3.03 -10.43 -1.62
C SER A 29 2.93 -10.87 -0.14
N PRO A 30 3.83 -11.72 0.43
CA PRO A 30 3.76 -12.08 1.84
C PRO A 30 4.06 -10.91 2.79
N LEU A 31 4.69 -9.82 2.31
CA LEU A 31 5.00 -8.64 3.12
C LEU A 31 3.80 -7.71 3.31
N LEU A 32 2.70 -7.89 2.56
CA LEU A 32 1.50 -7.05 2.69
C LEU A 32 0.89 -7.15 4.09
N VAL A 33 0.77 -8.36 4.65
CA VAL A 33 0.18 -8.56 5.99
C VAL A 33 1.09 -7.98 7.09
N PRO A 34 2.40 -8.29 7.15
CA PRO A 34 3.33 -7.63 8.08
C PRO A 34 3.35 -6.11 7.96
N ALA A 35 3.25 -5.56 6.74
CA ALA A 35 3.22 -4.12 6.54
C ALA A 35 1.98 -3.47 7.19
N VAL A 36 0.80 -4.06 7.00
CA VAL A 36 -0.44 -3.58 7.63
C VAL A 36 -0.31 -3.60 9.16
N LEU A 37 0.24 -4.69 9.72
CA LEU A 37 0.47 -4.80 11.16
C LEU A 37 1.45 -3.74 11.69
N ALA A 38 2.53 -3.47 10.95
CA ALA A 38 3.50 -2.43 11.29
C ALA A 38 2.87 -1.03 11.31
N TYR A 39 2.00 -0.71 10.35
CA TYR A 39 1.23 0.54 10.36
C TYR A 39 0.31 0.64 11.57
N GLY A 40 -0.39 -0.44 11.91
CA GLY A 40 -1.24 -0.48 13.11
C GLY A 40 -0.47 -0.23 14.39
N TYR A 41 0.71 -0.84 14.51
CA TYR A 41 1.61 -0.61 15.64
C TYR A 41 2.12 0.83 15.70
N GLY A 42 2.46 1.43 14.55
CA GLY A 42 2.78 2.87 14.47
C GLY A 42 1.63 3.75 14.97
N MET A 43 0.39 3.44 14.61
CA MET A 43 -0.79 4.16 15.10
C MET A 43 -0.99 4.00 16.61
N ARG A 44 -0.66 2.83 17.17
CA ARG A 44 -0.68 2.59 18.63
C ARG A 44 0.33 3.48 19.34
N ILE A 45 1.58 3.52 18.87
CA ILE A 45 2.62 4.41 19.39
C ILE A 45 2.15 5.87 19.37
N LEU A 46 1.60 6.33 18.24
CA LEU A 46 1.11 7.70 18.12
C LEU A 46 -0.02 8.01 19.09
N ARG A 47 -0.92 7.04 19.35
CA ARG A 47 -2.04 7.20 20.29
C ARG A 47 -1.56 7.30 21.73
N GLU A 48 -0.64 6.44 22.16
CA GLU A 48 -0.06 6.45 23.50
C GLU A 48 0.77 7.71 23.73
N ALA A 49 1.61 8.07 22.76
CA ALA A 49 2.39 9.33 22.80
C ALA A 49 1.50 10.57 22.86
N ALA A 50 0.37 10.59 22.13
CA ALA A 50 -0.62 11.67 22.21
C ALA A 50 -1.37 11.70 23.55
N GLY A 51 -1.50 10.55 24.21
CA GLY A 51 -2.07 10.41 25.56
C GLY A 51 -1.10 10.79 26.69
N GLY A 52 0.18 11.02 26.37
CA GLY A 52 1.24 11.33 27.34
C GLY A 52 1.88 10.10 27.99
N ASP A 53 1.57 8.89 27.51
CA ASP A 53 2.15 7.64 27.97
C ASP A 53 3.35 7.28 27.07
N VAL A 54 4.56 7.58 27.55
CA VAL A 54 5.81 7.47 26.78
C VAL A 54 6.95 6.79 27.54
N GLU A 55 6.65 6.18 28.70
CA GLU A 55 7.68 5.54 29.53
C GLU A 55 8.23 4.27 28.88
N GLU A 56 7.37 3.44 28.28
CA GLU A 56 7.77 2.23 27.57
C GLU A 56 7.01 2.08 26.24
N PRO A 57 7.66 1.62 25.16
CA PRO A 57 6.98 1.36 23.90
C PRO A 57 5.99 0.19 24.04
N PRO A 58 4.83 0.25 23.38
CA PRO A 58 3.81 -0.78 23.51
C PRO A 58 4.30 -2.15 23.03
N MET A 59 3.76 -3.21 23.58
CA MET A 59 4.02 -4.56 23.10
C MET A 59 3.30 -4.85 21.77
N PHE A 60 3.87 -5.77 20.99
CA PHE A 60 3.23 -6.29 19.77
C PHE A 60 2.19 -7.35 20.12
N GLU A 61 1.07 -6.90 20.67
CA GLU A 61 -0.06 -7.70 21.11
C GLU A 61 -1.34 -7.25 20.41
N ASN A 62 -2.45 -7.96 20.66
CA ASN A 62 -3.74 -7.64 20.06
C ASN A 62 -3.65 -7.52 18.52
N TRP A 63 -3.04 -8.53 17.88
CA TRP A 63 -2.76 -8.56 16.43
C TRP A 63 -3.95 -8.18 15.54
N MET A 64 -5.17 -8.56 15.92
CA MET A 64 -6.38 -8.18 15.20
C MET A 64 -6.64 -6.67 15.27
N GLU A 65 -6.41 -6.04 16.42
CA GLU A 65 -6.53 -4.58 16.57
C GLU A 65 -5.46 -3.87 15.75
N LEU A 66 -4.20 -4.33 15.80
CA LEU A 66 -3.12 -3.79 14.96
C LEU A 66 -3.47 -3.89 13.47
N PHE A 67 -4.00 -5.04 13.03
CA PHE A 67 -4.40 -5.20 11.64
C PHE A 67 -5.51 -4.21 11.23
N VAL A 68 -6.54 -4.07 12.06
CA VAL A 68 -7.66 -3.17 11.81
C VAL A 68 -7.21 -1.71 11.80
N ASP A 69 -6.39 -1.30 12.77
CA ASP A 69 -5.89 0.07 12.85
C ASP A 69 -4.91 0.39 11.71
N GLY A 70 -4.10 -0.58 11.30
CA GLY A 70 -3.27 -0.47 10.10
C GLY A 70 -4.10 -0.31 8.82
N LEU A 71 -5.18 -1.07 8.68
CA LEU A 71 -6.08 -0.95 7.53
C LEU A 71 -6.80 0.41 7.50
N LYS A 72 -7.26 0.91 8.65
CA LYS A 72 -7.82 2.27 8.76
C LYS A 72 -6.79 3.32 8.35
N ALA A 73 -5.57 3.23 8.86
CA ALA A 73 -4.49 4.16 8.52
C ALA A 73 -4.20 4.15 7.02
N PHE A 74 -4.18 2.96 6.40
CA PHE A 74 -3.99 2.82 4.96
C PHE A 74 -5.14 3.45 4.15
N VAL A 75 -6.40 3.25 4.57
CA VAL A 75 -7.56 3.89 3.93
C VAL A 75 -7.48 5.41 4.04
N VAL A 76 -7.11 5.94 5.21
CA VAL A 76 -6.91 7.39 5.41
C VAL A 76 -5.79 7.89 4.50
N PHE A 77 -4.66 7.19 4.44
CA PHE A 77 -3.55 7.53 3.55
C PHE A 77 -4.02 7.62 2.08
N ILE A 78 -4.73 6.62 1.57
CA ILE A 78 -5.29 6.63 0.22
C ILE A 78 -6.24 7.83 0.02
N ALA A 79 -7.14 8.09 0.97
CA ALA A 79 -8.08 9.20 0.87
C ALA A 79 -7.34 10.55 0.77
N TYR A 80 -6.27 10.73 1.54
CA TYR A 80 -5.41 11.93 1.50
C TYR A 80 -4.62 12.07 0.18
N GLN A 81 -4.45 11.00 -0.60
CA GLN A 81 -3.86 11.11 -1.94
C GLN A 81 -4.91 11.35 -3.01
N ILE A 82 -6.00 10.58 -2.99
CA ILE A 82 -7.04 10.62 -4.03
C ILE A 82 -7.83 11.92 -3.97
N ILE A 83 -8.26 12.37 -2.79
CA ILE A 83 -9.14 13.55 -2.68
C ILE A 83 -8.44 14.81 -3.22
N PRO A 84 -7.20 15.15 -2.79
CA PRO A 84 -6.50 16.30 -3.36
C PRO A 84 -6.18 16.14 -4.84
N ALA A 85 -5.83 14.93 -5.30
CA ALA A 85 -5.56 14.67 -6.71
C ALA A 85 -6.81 14.91 -7.58
N VAL A 86 -7.98 14.46 -7.12
CA VAL A 86 -9.27 14.69 -7.79
C VAL A 86 -9.61 16.18 -7.80
N ILE A 87 -9.47 16.88 -6.67
CA ILE A 87 -9.69 18.33 -6.60
C ILE A 87 -8.76 19.05 -7.60
N ALA A 88 -7.47 18.73 -7.60
CA ALA A 88 -6.51 19.31 -8.52
C ALA A 88 -6.87 19.01 -9.99
N ALA A 89 -7.26 17.78 -10.31
CA ALA A 89 -7.65 17.38 -11.65
C ALA A 89 -8.89 18.16 -12.16
N VAL A 90 -9.89 18.38 -11.30
CA VAL A 90 -11.08 19.18 -11.63
C VAL A 90 -10.69 20.64 -11.87
N LEU A 91 -9.94 21.25 -10.96
CA LEU A 91 -9.53 22.65 -11.07
C LEU A 91 -8.66 22.92 -12.31
N VAL A 92 -7.75 21.99 -12.63
CA VAL A 92 -6.94 22.08 -13.85
C VAL A 92 -7.80 21.80 -15.09
N GLY A 93 -8.70 20.82 -15.05
CA GLY A 93 -9.60 20.50 -16.16
C GLY A 93 -10.46 21.70 -16.58
N GLU A 94 -11.02 22.45 -15.62
CA GLU A 94 -11.78 23.67 -15.88
C GLU A 94 -10.92 24.78 -16.51
N ARG A 95 -9.65 24.90 -16.11
CA ARG A 95 -8.71 25.92 -16.62
C ARG A 95 -8.37 25.73 -18.11
N TRP A 96 -8.42 24.50 -18.61
CA TRP A 96 -8.01 24.13 -19.98
C TRP A 96 -9.18 23.75 -20.89
N SER A 97 -10.43 23.88 -20.43
CA SER A 97 -11.62 23.76 -21.27
C SER A 97 -11.72 24.99 -22.18
N PRO A 98 -11.53 24.87 -23.51
CA PRO A 98 -11.73 26.01 -24.42
C PRO A 98 -13.23 26.26 -24.52
N SER A 99 -13.66 27.43 -24.04
CA SER A 99 -15.03 27.95 -24.22
C SER A 99 -15.35 28.22 -25.68
#